data_AF-A0A6I7P5I0-F1
#
_entry.id   AF-A0A6I7P5I0-F1
#
_cell.length_a   1.000
_cell.length_b   1.000
_cell.length_c   1.000
_cell.angle_alpha   90.00
_cell.angle_beta   90.00
_cell.angle_gamma   90.00
#
_symmetry.space_group_name_H-M   'P 1'
#
loop_
_entity.id
_entity.type
_entity.pdbx_description
1 polymer ?
#
loop_
_entity_poly.entity_id
_entity_poly.type
_entity_poly.pdbx_seq_one_letter_code
_entity_poly.pdbx_strand_id
1 'polypeptide(L)' 'MDVLIYLIPVALFLGFLGLAAFLWALRSGQFDDPQGAAERILYDDDDAPPDDRQRKPPD' A
#
# COMPACT_ATOMS: atom_id res chain seq x y z
N MET A 1 -14.86 -12.70 36.61
CA MET A 1 -13.69 -13.36 35.94
C MET A 1 -14.08 -13.96 34.59
N ASP A 2 -15.38 -14.06 34.29
CA ASP A 2 -15.92 -14.65 33.07
C ASP A 2 -15.62 -13.85 31.80
N VAL A 3 -15.48 -12.52 31.91
CA VAL A 3 -15.16 -11.67 30.75
C VAL A 3 -13.74 -11.93 30.21
N LEU A 4 -12.80 -12.29 31.09
CA LEU A 4 -11.42 -12.59 30.69
C LEU A 4 -11.34 -13.86 29.85
N ILE A 5 -12.23 -14.83 30.11
CA ILE A 5 -12.35 -16.07 29.32
C ILE A 5 -12.67 -15.77 27.85
N TYR A 6 -13.37 -14.67 27.55
CA TYR A 6 -13.67 -14.25 26.18
C TYR A 6 -12.62 -13.28 25.63
N LEU A 7 -12.16 -12.33 26.46
CA LEU A 7 -11.18 -11.32 26.03
C LEU A 7 -9.82 -11.92 25.67
N ILE A 8 -9.35 -12.94 26.40
CA ILE A 8 -8.04 -13.55 26.14
C ILE A 8 -8.01 -14.22 24.76
N PRO A 9 -8.94 -15.13 24.40
CA PRO A 9 -9.00 -15.70 23.05
C PRO A 9 -9.19 -14.65 21.96
N VAL A 10 -10.04 -13.64 22.18
CA VAL A 10 -10.28 -12.57 21.20
C VAL A 10 -8.99 -11.77 20.97
N ALA A 11 -8.30 -11.37 22.04
CA ALA A 11 -7.04 -10.63 21.92
C ALA A 11 -5.95 -11.45 21.22
N LEU A 12 -5.81 -12.75 21.56
CA LEU A 12 -4.87 -13.65 20.89
C LEU A 12 -5.21 -13.83 19.40
N PHE A 13 -6.50 -13.98 19.07
CA PHE A 13 -6.96 -14.10 17.70
C PHE A 13 -6.65 -12.84 16.91
N LEU A 14 -6.97 -11.66 17.44
CA LEU A 14 -6.68 -10.38 16.80
C LEU A 14 -5.18 -10.15 16.64
N GLY A 15 -4.38 -10.49 17.65
CA GLY A 15 -2.91 -10.42 17.58
C GLY A 15 -2.34 -11.35 16.52
N PHE A 16 -2.84 -12.59 16.44
CA PHE A 16 -2.46 -13.55 15.41
C PHE A 16 -2.85 -13.08 14.01
N LEU A 17 -4.07 -12.54 13.85
CA LEU A 17 -4.55 -11.99 12.58
C LEU A 17 -3.66 -10.84 12.10
N GLY A 18 -3.32 -9.92 13.00
CA GLY A 18 -2.40 -8.80 12.72
C GLY A 18 -1.00 -9.28 12.34
N LEU A 19 -0.46 -10.26 13.08
CA LEU A 19 0.85 -10.84 12.77
C LEU A 19 0.84 -11.55 11.40
N ALA A 20 -0.20 -12.33 11.10
CA ALA A 20 -0.32 -13.01 9.82
C ALA A 20 -0.43 -12.00 8.66
N ALA A 21 -1.23 -10.95 8.81
CA ALA A 21 -1.34 -9.88 7.83
C ALA A 21 0.00 -9.14 7.63
N PHE A 22 0.72 -8.86 8.71
CA PHE A 22 2.04 -8.24 8.66
C PHE A 22 3.06 -9.09 7.91
N LEU A 23 3.14 -10.38 8.23
CA LEU A 23 4.04 -11.31 7.53
C LEU A 23 3.67 -11.47 6.05
N TRP A 24 2.38 -11.47 5.72
CA TRP A 24 1.91 -11.48 4.34
C TRP A 24 2.31 -10.20 3.58
N ALA A 25 2.19 -9.03 4.21
CA ALA A 25 2.59 -7.75 3.61
C ALA A 25 4.10 -7.68 3.34
N LEU A 26 4.93 -8.17 4.28
CA LEU A 26 6.37 -8.33 4.06
C LEU A 26 6.68 -9.29 2.90
N ARG A 27 6.03 -10.45 2.86
CA ARG A 27 6.23 -11.43 1.76
C ARG A 27 5.76 -10.90 0.41
N SER A 28 4.78 -10.00 0.39
CA SER A 28 4.22 -9.43 -0.84
C SER A 28 5.09 -8.32 -1.44
N GLY A 29 6.22 -7.98 -0.81
CA GLY A 29 7.14 -6.96 -1.32
C GLY A 29 6.57 -5.54 -1.28
N GLN A 30 5.50 -5.30 -0.51
CA GLN A 30 4.84 -3.99 -0.47
C GLN A 30 5.73 -2.88 0.13
N PHE A 31 6.79 -3.26 0.83
CA PHE A 31 7.77 -2.38 1.46
C PHE A 31 9.08 -2.26 0.66
N ASP A 32 9.15 -2.83 -0.55
CA ASP A 32 10.38 -2.83 -1.34
C ASP A 32 10.65 -1.49 -2.03
N ASP A 33 9.60 -0.68 -2.24
CA ASP A 33 9.75 0.67 -2.82
C ASP A 33 8.84 1.76 -2.18
N PRO A 34 9.03 2.07 -0.89
CA PRO A 34 8.33 3.19 -0.25
C PRO A 34 8.82 4.55 -0.77
N GLN A 35 10.03 4.61 -1.34
CA GLN A 35 10.68 5.85 -1.79
C GLN A 35 10.14 6.29 -3.16
N GLY A 36 10.03 5.37 -4.13
CA GLY A 36 9.42 5.66 -5.44
C GLY A 36 7.92 5.95 -5.36
N ALA A 37 7.22 5.39 -4.36
CA ALA A 37 5.84 5.76 -4.08
C ALA A 37 5.71 7.22 -3.57
N ALA A 38 6.66 7.69 -2.75
CA ALA A 38 6.70 9.06 -2.25
C ALA A 38 7.13 10.07 -3.32
N GLU A 39 8.04 9.66 -4.22
CA GLU A 39 8.42 10.46 -5.38
C GLU A 39 7.20 10.69 -6.30
N ARG A 40 6.50 9.61 -6.68
CA ARG A 40 5.32 9.70 -7.56
C ARG A 40 4.23 10.63 -7.03
N ILE A 41 3.92 10.60 -5.73
CA ILE A 41 2.87 11.48 -5.17
C ILE A 41 3.28 12.96 -5.13
N LEU A 42 4.58 13.26 -5.17
CA LEU A 42 5.07 14.65 -5.18
C LEU A 42 5.10 15.23 -6.61
N TYR A 43 5.28 14.39 -7.63
CA TYR A 43 5.43 14.83 -9.03
C TYR A 43 4.25 14.47 -9.95
N ASP A 44 3.27 13.66 -9.51
CA ASP A 44 2.11 13.26 -10.33
C ASP A 44 1.17 14.42 -10.72
N ASP A 45 1.28 15.59 -10.08
CA ASP A 45 0.44 16.75 -10.39
C ASP A 45 1.02 17.66 -11.50
N ASP A 46 2.32 17.59 -11.80
CA ASP A 46 3.00 18.60 -12.64
C ASP A 46 3.57 18.11 -13.99
N ASP A 47 3.74 16.79 -14.22
CA ASP A 47 4.44 16.27 -15.42
C ASP A 47 3.63 15.23 -16.21
N ALA A 48 2.40 15.56 -16.62
CA ALA A 48 1.78 14.86 -17.76
C ALA A 48 2.57 15.21 -19.04
N PRO A 49 3.23 14.26 -19.73
CA PRO A 49 3.92 14.55 -20.98
C PRO A 49 2.88 15.05 -21.99
N PRO A 50 3.18 16.09 -22.79
CA PRO A 50 2.26 16.52 -23.84
C PRO A 50 2.01 15.33 -24.76
N ASP A 51 0.74 15.00 -24.96
CA ASP A 51 0.27 13.92 -25.83
C ASP A 51 0.81 14.14 -27.25
N ASP A 52 1.89 13.44 -27.59
CA ASP A 52 2.57 13.54 -28.88
C ASP A 52 1.69 13.03 -30.04
N ARG A 53 0.48 12.53 -29.76
CA ARG A 53 -0.56 12.22 -30.76
C ARG A 53 -1.19 13.46 -31.42
N GLN A 54 -0.86 14.67 -30.97
CA GLN A 54 -1.31 15.91 -31.62
C GLN A 54 -0.35 16.51 -32.65
N ARG A 55 0.81 15.89 -32.93
CA ARG A 55 1.63 16.29 -34.08
C ARG A 55 1.00 15.80 -35.39
N LYS A 56 -0.10 16.45 -35.80
CA LYS A 56 -0.56 16.36 -37.19
C LYS A 56 0.51 17.02 -38.07
N PRO A 57 1.10 16.31 -39.06
CA PRO A 57 2.07 16.91 -39.96
C PRO A 57 1.42 18.08 -40.71
N PRO A 58 2.13 19.21 -40.93
CA PRO A 58 1.64 20.25 -41.82
C PRO A 58 1.64 19.71 -43.26
N ASP A 59 0.51 19.87 -43.94
CA ASP A 59 0.34 19.60 -45.37
C ASP A 59 1.14 20.58 -46.24
#